data_AF-A0A9N8D9T3-F1
#
_entry.id   AF-A0A9N8D9T3-F1
#
_cell.length_a   1.000
_cell.length_b   1.000
_cell.length_c   1.000
_cell.angle_alpha   90.00
_cell.angle_beta   90.00
_cell.angle_gamma   90.00
#
_symmetry.space_group_name_H-M   'P 1'
#
loop_
_entity.id
_entity.type
_entity.pdbx_description
1 polymer ?
#
loop_
_entity_poly.entity_id
_entity_poly.type
_entity_poly.pdbx_seq_one_letter_code
_entity_poly.pdbx_strand_id
1 'polypeptide(L)'
;MAVLSICLSQSPFFFLFKTQQFKMGKRTKKVGITGKYGTRYGSTLRKLLRKIEVSQHSTYRCVFCGKDSVKRKCAGIWDCRSCGKVIAGGCYTLSTASAVTVRSTIGRLRRLQVEAS
;
A
#
# COMPACT_ATOMS: atom_id res chain seq x y z
N MET A 1 26.51 53.84 -18.31
CA MET A 1 25.06 53.74 -18.09
C MET A 1 24.61 52.38 -18.58
N ALA A 2 24.23 51.49 -17.64
CA ALA A 2 23.58 50.17 -17.82
C ALA A 2 24.31 49.17 -18.75
N VAL A 3 24.75 47.97 -18.36
CA VAL A 3 24.10 46.97 -17.51
C VAL A 3 25.19 46.09 -16.85
N LEU A 4 25.52 46.36 -15.58
CA LEU A 4 26.07 45.32 -14.71
C LEU A 4 24.88 44.48 -14.23
N SER A 5 24.63 43.34 -14.87
CA SER A 5 23.75 42.30 -14.31
C SER A 5 24.61 41.15 -13.80
N ILE A 6 25.26 41.40 -12.68
CA ILE A 6 25.84 40.37 -11.82
C ILE A 6 24.66 39.70 -11.11
N CYS A 7 24.13 38.63 -11.69
CA CYS A 7 23.12 37.79 -11.06
C CYS A 7 23.81 36.78 -10.13
N LEU A 8 24.43 37.29 -9.06
CA LEU A 8 24.70 36.51 -7.85
C LEU A 8 23.55 36.79 -6.88
N SER A 9 22.63 35.84 -6.73
CA SER A 9 22.10 35.50 -5.40
C SER A 9 21.21 34.25 -5.45
N GLN A 10 21.69 33.24 -4.73
CA GLN A 10 20.88 32.37 -3.88
C GLN A 10 19.88 31.45 -4.57
N SER A 11 20.43 30.29 -4.95
CA SER A 11 19.81 29.03 -4.54
C SER A 11 19.43 29.06 -3.05
N PRO A 12 18.19 28.66 -2.72
CA PRO A 12 18.05 27.53 -1.82
C PRO A 12 17.11 26.53 -2.51
N PHE A 13 17.63 25.39 -2.98
CA PHE A 13 17.62 24.18 -2.16
C PHE A 13 16.38 24.13 -1.26
N PHE A 14 15.19 24.10 -1.88
CA PHE A 14 13.92 23.79 -1.23
C PHE A 14 13.92 22.28 -0.92
N PHE A 15 14.84 21.89 -0.05
CA PHE A 15 14.83 20.62 0.64
C PHE A 15 13.53 20.62 1.43
N LEU A 16 12.54 19.89 0.93
CA LEU A 16 11.35 19.52 1.69
C LEU A 16 11.83 18.69 2.89
N PHE A 17 12.25 19.38 3.94
CA PHE A 17 12.50 18.85 5.26
C PHE A 17 11.13 18.41 5.78
N LYS A 18 10.77 17.18 5.43
CA LYS A 18 9.56 16.53 5.92
C LYS A 18 9.63 16.53 7.44
N THR A 19 8.83 17.40 8.04
CA THR A 19 8.64 17.51 9.48
C THR A 19 8.33 16.12 10.03
N GLN A 20 9.31 15.54 10.71
CA GLN A 20 9.11 14.27 11.39
C GLN A 20 8.25 14.55 12.62
N GLN A 21 6.98 14.15 12.54
CA GLN A 21 6.11 13.93 13.69
C GLN A 21 6.79 12.97 14.67
N PHE A 22 7.39 13.49 15.75
CA PHE A 22 7.89 12.72 16.87
C PHE A 22 6.70 12.28 17.74
N LYS A 23 6.16 11.09 17.44
CA LYS A 23 5.20 10.40 18.31
C LYS A 23 6.00 9.57 19.35
N MET A 24 5.74 9.79 20.64
CA MET A 24 6.47 9.15 21.76
C MET A 24 6.48 7.61 21.66
N GLY A 25 7.65 7.02 21.92
CA GLY A 25 7.87 5.58 22.17
C GLY A 25 8.17 4.68 20.96
N LYS A 26 8.53 5.20 19.78
CA LYS A 26 8.82 4.32 18.63
C LYS A 26 10.18 3.62 18.78
N ARG A 27 10.17 2.32 19.10
CA ARG A 27 11.38 1.47 19.26
C ARG A 27 12.34 1.51 18.07
N THR A 28 11.87 1.84 16.86
CA THR A 28 12.70 1.89 15.65
C THR A 28 12.51 3.18 14.87
N LYS A 29 13.62 3.87 14.53
CA LYS A 29 13.57 5.11 13.73
C LYS A 29 13.01 4.84 12.33
N LYS A 30 13.67 3.94 11.59
CA LYS A 30 13.38 3.69 10.16
C LYS A 30 12.79 2.33 9.85
N VAL A 31 13.09 1.27 10.62
CA VAL A 31 12.93 -0.13 10.17
C VAL A 31 11.52 -0.73 10.34
N GLY A 32 10.75 -0.33 11.36
CA GLY A 32 9.39 -0.85 11.57
C GLY A 32 9.35 -2.38 11.76
N ILE A 33 8.34 -3.03 11.17
CA ILE A 33 8.08 -4.49 11.26
C ILE A 33 9.32 -5.31 10.84
N THR A 34 10.06 -4.83 9.83
CA THR A 34 11.29 -5.49 9.34
C THR A 34 12.49 -5.42 10.29
N GLY A 35 12.31 -4.90 11.52
CA GLY A 35 13.32 -4.94 12.57
C GLY A 35 13.71 -6.36 13.00
N LYS A 36 12.82 -7.35 12.81
CA LYS A 36 13.08 -8.77 13.13
C LYS A 36 14.27 -9.37 12.37
N TYR A 37 14.60 -8.82 11.21
CA TYR A 37 15.67 -9.33 10.35
C TYR A 37 17.08 -8.84 10.76
N GLY A 38 17.18 -7.90 11.71
CA GLY A 38 18.46 -7.37 12.17
C GLY A 38 19.29 -6.74 11.04
N THR A 39 20.58 -7.05 11.00
CA THR A 39 21.57 -6.47 10.06
C THR A 39 21.74 -7.25 8.75
N ARG A 40 21.22 -8.48 8.62
CA ARG A 40 21.74 -9.50 7.69
C ARG A 40 21.41 -9.34 6.20
N TYR A 41 20.22 -8.90 5.82
CA TYR A 41 19.74 -9.03 4.41
C TYR A 41 19.85 -7.75 3.56
N GLY A 42 20.61 -6.75 4.00
CA GLY A 42 20.73 -5.47 3.28
C GLY A 42 19.49 -4.57 3.39
N SER A 43 19.60 -3.31 2.96
CA SER A 43 18.54 -2.30 3.18
C SER A 43 17.43 -2.33 2.13
N THR A 44 17.75 -2.71 0.89
CA THR A 44 16.83 -2.75 -0.26
C THR A 44 15.76 -3.83 -0.08
N LEU A 45 16.19 -5.06 0.20
CA LEU A 45 15.29 -6.19 0.47
C LEU A 45 14.35 -5.91 1.64
N ARG A 46 14.87 -5.34 2.74
CA ARG A 46 14.04 -4.95 3.90
C ARG A 46 13.02 -3.85 3.57
N LYS A 47 13.34 -2.91 2.69
CA LYS A 47 12.38 -1.87 2.26
C LYS A 47 11.25 -2.47 1.42
N LEU A 48 11.56 -3.42 0.53
CA LEU A 48 10.56 -4.13 -0.29
C LEU A 48 9.66 -4.99 0.60
N LEU A 49 10.26 -5.82 1.44
CA LEU A 49 9.52 -6.72 2.32
C LEU A 49 8.64 -5.95 3.30
N ARG A 50 9.06 -4.78 3.78
CA ARG A 50 8.20 -3.93 4.62
C ARG A 50 6.88 -3.59 3.95
N LYS A 51 6.89 -3.23 2.66
CA LYS A 51 5.67 -2.86 1.93
C LYS A 51 4.69 -4.04 1.90
N ILE A 52 5.22 -5.23 1.63
CA ILE A 52 4.49 -6.49 1.57
C ILE A 52 4.00 -6.93 2.96
N GLU A 53 4.84 -6.79 3.99
CA GLU A 53 4.51 -7.17 5.36
C GLU A 53 3.44 -6.27 5.97
N VAL A 54 3.50 -4.97 5.69
CA VAL A 54 2.47 -4.02 6.13
C VAL A 54 1.15 -4.35 5.47
N SER A 55 1.13 -4.59 4.16
CA SER A 55 -0.11 -4.90 3.45
C SER A 55 -0.72 -6.22 3.93
N GLN A 56 0.08 -7.28 4.08
CA GLN A 56 -0.46 -8.59 4.48
C GLN A 56 -1.01 -8.62 5.92
N HIS A 57 -0.42 -7.84 6.84
CA HIS A 57 -0.87 -7.77 8.24
C HIS A 57 -1.98 -6.74 8.45
N SER A 58 -2.27 -5.90 7.46
CA SER A 58 -3.37 -4.94 7.55
C SER A 58 -4.73 -5.64 7.64
N THR A 59 -5.71 -4.99 8.26
CA THR A 59 -7.12 -5.42 8.19
C THR A 59 -7.75 -4.83 6.93
N TYR A 60 -8.54 -5.63 6.23
CA TYR A 60 -9.29 -5.17 5.07
C TYR A 60 -10.79 -5.11 5.34
N ARG A 61 -11.48 -4.24 4.60
CA ARG A 61 -12.93 -4.13 4.59
C ARG A 61 -13.55 -5.33 3.90
N CYS A 62 -14.48 -5.99 4.56
CA CYS A 62 -15.23 -7.08 3.97
C CYS A 62 -16.31 -6.55 3.00
N VAL A 63 -16.41 -7.16 1.81
CA VAL A 63 -17.45 -6.83 0.81
C VAL A 63 -18.84 -7.23 1.27
N PHE A 64 -18.96 -8.26 2.13
CA PHE A 64 -20.25 -8.78 2.57
C PHE A 64 -20.82 -8.07 3.80
N CYS A 65 -20.00 -7.83 4.82
CA CYS A 65 -20.48 -7.26 6.09
C CYS A 65 -20.06 -5.80 6.31
N GLY A 66 -19.21 -5.24 5.44
CA GLY A 66 -18.74 -3.85 5.54
C GLY A 66 -17.77 -3.54 6.68
N LYS A 67 -17.48 -4.49 7.58
CA LYS A 67 -16.54 -4.33 8.71
C LYS A 67 -15.09 -4.63 8.31
N ASP A 68 -14.14 -3.92 8.91
CA ASP A 68 -12.69 -4.11 8.72
C ASP A 68 -12.14 -5.29 9.55
N SER A 69 -12.63 -6.48 9.25
CA SER A 69 -12.35 -7.70 10.01
C SER A 69 -11.66 -8.80 9.20
N VAL A 70 -11.35 -8.53 7.94
CA VAL A 70 -10.73 -9.52 7.04
C VAL A 70 -9.24 -9.62 7.34
N LYS A 71 -8.78 -10.86 7.56
CA LYS A 71 -7.38 -11.22 7.76
C LYS A 71 -6.96 -12.30 6.77
N ARG A 72 -5.65 -12.48 6.64
CA ARG A 72 -5.04 -13.49 5.77
C ARG A 72 -4.90 -14.79 6.56
N LYS A 73 -5.46 -15.90 6.05
CA LYS A 73 -5.18 -17.25 6.59
C LYS A 73 -3.94 -17.83 5.92
N CYS A 74 -3.99 -17.93 4.59
CA CYS A 74 -2.91 -18.49 3.77
C CYS A 74 -2.78 -17.71 2.45
N ALA A 75 -1.85 -18.12 1.58
CA ALA A 75 -1.61 -17.43 0.33
C ALA A 75 -2.88 -17.43 -0.54
N GLY A 76 -3.39 -16.24 -0.88
CA GLY A 76 -4.58 -16.08 -1.74
C GLY A 76 -5.91 -16.31 -1.04
N ILE A 77 -5.93 -16.73 0.23
CA ILE A 77 -7.13 -17.04 0.99
C ILE A 77 -7.25 -16.11 2.19
N TRP A 78 -8.37 -15.40 2.25
CA TRP A 78 -8.68 -14.39 3.25
C TRP A 78 -9.93 -14.76 4.02
N ASP A 79 -9.94 -14.58 5.33
CA ASP A 79 -11.07 -14.89 6.18
C ASP A 79 -11.62 -13.64 6.88
N CYS A 80 -12.94 -13.53 6.88
CA CYS A 80 -13.66 -12.51 7.62
C CYS A 80 -13.99 -13.01 9.02
N ARG A 81 -13.40 -12.41 10.06
CA ARG A 81 -13.67 -12.85 11.44
C ARG A 81 -15.11 -12.57 11.91
N SER A 82 -15.76 -11.54 11.37
CA SER A 82 -17.14 -11.20 11.76
C SER A 82 -18.20 -12.03 11.05
N CYS A 83 -17.95 -12.42 9.80
CA CYS A 83 -18.95 -13.04 8.94
C CYS A 83 -18.65 -14.50 8.60
N GLY A 84 -17.48 -15.02 8.99
CA GLY A 84 -17.04 -16.40 8.72
C GLY A 84 -16.74 -16.68 7.24
N LYS A 85 -17.08 -15.77 6.32
CA LYS A 85 -16.90 -15.96 4.89
C LYS A 85 -15.42 -15.94 4.51
N VAL A 86 -15.05 -16.87 3.65
CA VAL A 86 -13.72 -16.98 3.05
C VAL A 86 -13.75 -16.35 1.66
N ILE A 87 -12.75 -15.51 1.37
CA ILE A 87 -12.62 -14.72 0.15
C ILE A 87 -11.32 -15.10 -0.53
N ALA A 88 -11.38 -15.37 -1.84
CA ALA A 88 -10.20 -15.50 -2.67
C ALA A 88 -9.68 -14.11 -3.08
N GLY A 89 -8.37 -13.90 -2.98
CA GLY A 89 -7.74 -12.62 -3.25
C GLY A 89 -6.29 -12.76 -3.68
N GLY A 90 -5.53 -11.66 -3.62
CA GLY A 90 -4.10 -11.69 -3.86
C GLY A 90 -3.32 -12.37 -2.73
N CYS A 91 -2.05 -12.69 -2.99
CA CYS A 91 -1.20 -13.33 -1.98
C CYS A 91 -0.94 -12.42 -0.76
N TYR A 92 -0.72 -11.12 -1.00
CA TYR A 92 -0.33 -10.15 0.03
C TYR A 92 -1.32 -8.98 0.20
N THR A 93 -2.30 -8.88 -0.68
CA THR A 93 -3.39 -7.88 -0.65
C THR A 93 -4.71 -8.56 -0.99
N LEU A 94 -5.82 -8.11 -0.40
CA LEU A 94 -7.13 -8.70 -0.66
C LEU A 94 -7.54 -8.56 -2.14
N SER A 95 -7.20 -7.44 -2.78
CA SER A 95 -7.44 -7.19 -4.20
C SER A 95 -6.15 -6.77 -4.89
N THR A 96 -5.89 -7.32 -6.08
CA THR A 96 -4.79 -6.91 -6.97
C THR A 96 -5.30 -5.95 -8.04
N ALA A 97 -4.43 -5.10 -8.59
CA ALA A 97 -4.81 -4.15 -9.63
C ALA A 97 -5.42 -4.85 -10.85
N SER A 98 -4.80 -5.93 -11.32
CA SER A 98 -5.30 -6.73 -12.44
C SER A 98 -6.66 -7.37 -12.17
N ALA A 99 -6.93 -7.82 -10.94
CA ALA A 99 -8.24 -8.35 -10.59
C ALA A 99 -9.34 -7.27 -10.54
N VAL A 100 -8.98 -6.02 -10.23
CA VAL A 100 -9.93 -4.90 -10.28
C VAL A 100 -10.30 -4.57 -11.72
N THR A 101 -9.32 -4.50 -12.63
CA THR A 101 -9.56 -4.18 -14.04
C THR A 101 -10.38 -5.27 -14.75
N VAL A 102 -10.10 -6.55 -14.47
CA VAL A 102 -10.88 -7.65 -15.03
C VAL A 102 -12.34 -7.58 -14.57
N ARG A 103 -12.59 -7.28 -13.28
CA ARG A 103 -13.96 -7.15 -12.76
C ARG A 103 -14.74 -6.01 -13.42
N SER A 104 -14.12 -4.86 -13.65
CA SER A 104 -14.78 -3.74 -14.34
C SER A 104 -15.03 -4.05 -15.82
N THR A 105 -14.07 -4.67 -16.51
CA THR A 105 -14.24 -5.06 -17.92
C THR A 105 -15.35 -6.11 -18.09
N ILE A 106 -15.40 -7.15 -17.26
CA ILE A 106 -16.49 -8.15 -17.29
C ILE A 106 -17.84 -7.49 -17.03
N GLY A 107 -17.91 -6.59 -16.05
CA GLY A 107 -19.12 -5.83 -15.75
C GLY A 107 -19.62 -5.00 -16.94
N ARG A 108 -18.70 -4.36 -17.67
CA ARG A 108 -19.02 -3.60 -18.89
C ARG A 108 -19.52 -4.51 -20.01
N LEU A 109 -18.80 -5.60 -20.30
CA LEU A 109 -19.13 -6.53 -21.39
C LEU A 109 -20.52 -7.18 -21.19
N ARG A 110 -20.87 -7.53 -19.95
CA ARG A 110 -22.18 -8.10 -19.64
C ARG A 110 -23.33 -7.12 -19.89
N ARG A 111 -23.13 -5.82 -19.67
CA ARG A 111 -24.17 -4.80 -19.96
C ARG A 111 -24.41 -4.65 -21.46
N LEU A 112 -23.32 -4.58 -22.23
CA LEU A 112 -23.40 -4.50 -23.69
C LEU A 112 -24.10 -5.71 -24.31
N GLN A 113 -23.91 -6.90 -23.73
CA GLN A 113 -24.60 -8.10 -24.19
C GLN A 113 -26.12 -8.04 -23.97
N VAL A 114 -26.57 -7.43 -22.86
CA VAL A 114 -28.01 -7.26 -22.54
C VAL A 114 -28.64 -6.18 -23.40
N GLU A 115 -27.89 -5.13 -23.75
CA GLU A 115 -28.37 -4.07 -24.65
C GLU A 115 -28.47 -4.53 -26.11
N ALA A 116 -27.67 -5.53 -26.51
CA ALA A 116 -27.66 -6.07 -27.86
C ALA A 116 -28.72 -7.17 -28.09
N SER A 117 -29.32 -7.70 -27.02
CA SER A 117 -30.39 -8.71 -27.04
C SER A 117 -31.76 -8.07 -26.91
#